data_AF-Q9X275-F1
#
_entry.id   AF-Q9X275-F1
#
_cell.length_a   1.000
_cell.length_b   1.000
_cell.length_c   1.000
_cell.angle_alpha   90.00
_cell.angle_beta   90.00
_cell.angle_gamma   90.00
#
_symmetry.space_group_name_H-M   'P 1'
#
loop_
_entity.id
_entity.type
_entity.pdbx_description
1 polymer ?
#
loop_
_entity_poly.entity_id
_entity_poly.type
_entity_poly.pdbx_seq_one_letter_code
_entity_poly.pdbx_strand_id
1 'polypeptide(L)'
;MREEEKQVNYRGVNLLREGLDLLEVSPVAIMDADVEGFLRSETTLIQIIGRTARNVNGKVIMYADRITNAMKRAIEETNRRRRIQLEYNRKHGITLQIA
;
A
#
# COMPACT_ATOMS: atom_id res chain seq x y z
N MET A 1 4.63 -29.33 10.55
CA MET A 1 5.09 -28.47 11.67
C MET A 1 6.43 -27.87 11.27
N ARG A 2 6.55 -26.54 11.34
CA ARG A 2 7.75 -25.67 11.55
C ARG A 2 9.08 -26.06 10.89
N GLU A 3 9.95 -25.19 10.42
CA GLU A 3 10.16 -23.74 10.28
C GLU A 3 11.51 -23.64 9.53
N GLU A 4 11.96 -22.43 9.20
CA GLU A 4 13.31 -22.08 8.74
C GLU A 4 13.52 -21.91 7.23
N GLU A 5 13.06 -20.78 6.71
CA GLU A 5 13.92 -19.98 5.81
C GLU A 5 14.27 -18.67 6.52
N LYS A 6 15.45 -18.66 7.13
CA LYS A 6 16.13 -17.44 7.57
C LYS A 6 16.72 -16.75 6.34
N GLN A 7 16.25 -15.55 6.01
CA GLN A 7 17.05 -14.62 5.22
C GLN A 7 17.02 -13.22 5.83
N VAL A 8 18.23 -12.65 5.91
CA VAL A 8 18.65 -11.60 6.84
C VAL A 8 18.33 -10.19 6.32
N ASN A 9 17.79 -9.39 7.25
CA ASN A 9 17.84 -7.92 7.41
C ASN A 9 18.25 -7.03 6.23
N TYR A 10 17.30 -6.18 5.82
CA TYR A 10 17.58 -4.75 5.64
C TYR A 10 16.87 -3.97 6.74
N ARG A 11 17.66 -3.30 7.61
CA ARG A 11 17.14 -2.25 8.50
C ARG A 11 16.75 -1.05 7.64
N GLY A 12 15.45 -0.85 7.44
CA GLY A 12 14.90 0.36 6.84
C GLY A 12 13.90 1.01 7.78
N VAL A 13 14.34 1.94 8.61
CA VAL A 13 13.43 2.92 9.23
C VAL A 13 13.13 3.97 8.17
N ASN A 14 11.89 3.99 7.69
CA ASN A 14 11.29 5.05 6.87
C ASN A 14 12.13 5.56 5.68
N LEU A 15 12.14 4.82 4.56
CA LEU A 15 12.63 5.32 3.26
C LEU A 15 11.55 6.08 2.46
N LEU A 16 10.43 6.44 3.08
CA LEU A 16 9.34 7.16 2.42
C LEU A 16 9.32 8.65 2.77
N ARG A 17 10.49 9.27 3.02
CA ARG A 17 10.62 10.74 3.03
C ARG A 17 10.83 11.28 1.61
N GLU A 18 10.47 12.54 1.43
CA GLU A 18 10.43 13.29 0.18
C GLU A 18 11.66 13.00 -0.71
N GLY A 19 11.43 12.53 -1.94
CA GLY A 19 12.48 12.37 -2.95
C GLY A 19 12.64 10.98 -3.60
N LEU A 20 12.04 9.91 -3.07
CA LEU A 20 12.01 8.60 -3.74
C LEU A 20 10.71 8.43 -4.53
N ASP A 21 10.69 8.99 -5.74
CA ASP A 21 9.66 8.74 -6.75
C ASP A 21 9.96 7.39 -7.44
N LEU A 22 9.91 6.29 -6.67
CA LEU A 22 9.86 4.94 -7.26
C LEU A 22 8.44 4.75 -7.80
N LEU A 23 8.21 5.33 -8.97
CA LEU A 23 6.96 5.32 -9.72
C LEU A 23 6.52 3.91 -10.15
N GLU A 24 7.36 2.88 -9.99
CA GLU A 24 7.21 1.63 -10.74
C GLU A 24 7.20 0.33 -9.92
N VAL A 25 7.30 0.36 -8.58
CA VAL A 25 7.34 -0.88 -7.80
C VAL A 25 5.95 -1.45 -7.51
N SER A 26 5.62 -2.56 -8.18
CA SER A 26 4.61 -3.51 -7.72
C SER A 26 5.22 -4.91 -7.67
N PRO A 27 5.00 -5.69 -6.59
CA PRO A 27 4.14 -5.43 -5.42
C PRO A 27 4.84 -4.73 -4.23
N VAL A 28 4.07 -4.01 -3.40
CA VAL A 28 4.53 -3.47 -2.10
C VAL A 28 4.03 -4.35 -0.96
N ALA A 29 4.94 -4.75 -0.08
CA ALA A 29 4.62 -5.46 1.16
C ALA A 29 4.83 -4.56 2.39
N ILE A 30 3.85 -4.53 3.29
CA ILE A 30 3.95 -3.87 4.61
C ILE A 30 4.02 -4.97 5.66
N MET A 31 5.19 -5.16 6.25
CA MET A 31 5.40 -6.08 7.37
C MET A 31 4.92 -5.46 8.69
N ASP A 32 4.42 -6.29 9.61
CA ASP A 32 3.94 -5.87 10.92
C ASP A 32 2.94 -4.70 10.82
N ALA A 33 1.92 -4.85 9.97
CA ALA A 33 0.99 -3.77 9.65
C ALA A 33 0.05 -3.42 10.83
N ASP A 34 -0.04 -4.29 11.83
CA ASP A 34 -0.85 -4.15 13.03
C ASP A 34 -0.10 -3.66 14.28
N VAL A 35 1.21 -3.43 14.16
CA VAL A 35 2.00 -2.81 15.22
C VAL A 35 1.65 -1.34 15.33
N GLU A 36 1.26 -0.88 16.52
CA GLU A 36 0.92 0.52 16.73
C GLU A 36 2.15 1.42 16.64
N GLY A 37 1.98 2.58 16.04
CA GLY A 37 3.03 3.56 15.90
C GLY A 37 2.80 4.49 14.71
N PHE A 38 3.61 5.53 14.63
CA PHE A 38 3.51 6.55 13.58
C PHE A 38 3.49 5.92 12.17
N LEU A 39 4.35 4.93 11.92
CA LEU A 39 4.49 4.28 10.61
C LEU A 39 3.32 3.36 10.22
N ARG A 40 2.38 3.09 11.14
CA ARG A 40 1.17 2.27 10.93
C ARG A 40 -0.10 3.04 11.24
N SER A 41 0.03 4.37 11.37
CA SER A 41 -1.11 5.26 11.40
C SER A 41 -1.89 5.17 10.08
N GLU A 42 -3.18 5.47 10.15
CA GLU A 42 -4.07 5.50 8.99
C GLU A 42 -3.52 6.35 7.85
N THR A 43 -3.02 7.55 8.16
CA THR A 43 -2.47 8.48 7.17
C THR A 43 -1.22 7.92 6.50
N THR A 44 -0.31 7.30 7.26
CA THR A 44 0.88 6.65 6.69
C THR A 44 0.51 5.46 5.82
N LEU A 45 -0.43 4.60 6.24
CA LEU A 45 -0.88 3.47 5.42
C LEU A 45 -1.50 3.95 4.11
N ILE A 46 -2.34 4.98 4.14
CA ILE A 46 -2.92 5.60 2.93
C ILE A 46 -1.81 6.13 2.00
N GLN A 47 -0.78 6.78 2.54
CA GLN A 47 0.33 7.29 1.74
C GLN A 47 1.13 6.17 1.09
N ILE A 48 1.45 5.09 1.82
CA ILE A 48 2.14 3.92 1.28
C ILE A 48 1.33 3.30 0.14
N ILE A 49 0.03 3.08 0.36
CA ILE A 49 -0.86 2.52 -0.65
C ILE A 49 -0.93 3.43 -1.88
N GLY A 50 -1.06 4.74 -1.69
CA GLY A 50 -1.12 5.73 -2.77
C GLY A 50 0.11 5.71 -3.69
N ARG A 51 1.30 5.36 -3.18
CA ARG A 51 2.50 5.22 -4.02
C ARG A 51 2.37 4.11 -5.05
N THR A 52 1.64 3.03 -4.74
CA THR A 52 1.41 1.91 -5.66
C THR A 52 0.29 2.15 -6.68
N ALA A 53 -0.57 3.14 -6.46
CA ALA A 53 -1.72 3.41 -7.31
C ALA A 53 -1.33 3.90 -8.73
N ARG A 54 -0.06 4.23 -8.95
CA ARG A 54 0.51 4.64 -10.25
C ARG A 54 0.92 3.45 -11.13
N ASN A 55 0.69 2.19 -10.70
CA ASN A 55 0.91 0.99 -11.50
C ASN A 55 -0.43 0.26 -11.74
N VAL A 56 -0.72 -0.15 -12.98
CA VAL A 56 -1.95 -0.91 -13.33
C VAL A 56 -2.06 -2.23 -12.56
N ASN A 57 -0.92 -2.85 -12.28
CA ASN A 57 -0.77 -4.05 -11.46
C ASN A 57 -0.40 -3.73 -10.01
N GLY A 58 -0.55 -2.48 -9.57
CA GLY A 58 -0.24 -2.04 -8.21
C GLY A 58 -0.97 -2.88 -7.17
N LYS A 59 -0.20 -3.64 -6.37
CA LYS A 59 -0.72 -4.49 -5.30
C LYS A 59 -0.01 -4.16 -4.00
N VAL A 60 -0.80 -3.97 -2.95
CA VAL A 60 -0.30 -3.83 -1.57
C VAL A 60 -0.70 -5.05 -0.78
N ILE A 61 0.27 -5.66 -0.12
CA ILE A 61 0.07 -6.80 0.78
C ILE A 61 0.44 -6.34 2.20
N MET A 62 -0.51 -6.39 3.11
CA MET A 62 -0.28 -6.08 4.52
C MET A 62 -0.19 -7.39 5.30
N TYR A 63 0.99 -7.69 5.86
CA TYR A 63 1.19 -8.80 6.77
C TYR A 63 0.93 -8.32 8.19
N ALA A 64 -0.02 -8.97 8.87
CA ALA A 64 -0.45 -8.64 10.21
C ALA A 64 -1.16 -9.84 10.82
N ASP A 65 -1.13 -9.94 12.16
CA ASP A 65 -1.89 -10.96 12.89
C ASP A 65 -3.37 -10.56 13.04
N ARG A 66 -3.65 -9.25 13.10
CA ARG A 66 -5.01 -8.70 13.19
C ARG A 66 -5.24 -7.49 12.30
N ILE A 67 -6.50 -7.21 11.96
CA ILE A 67 -6.87 -5.97 11.29
C ILE A 67 -7.07 -4.88 12.35
N THR A 68 -6.23 -3.84 12.34
CA THR A 68 -6.39 -2.67 13.21
C THR A 68 -7.40 -1.68 12.66
N ASN A 69 -7.87 -0.76 13.51
CA ASN A 69 -8.73 0.35 13.09
C ASN A 69 -8.05 1.26 12.03
N ALA A 70 -6.74 1.45 12.14
CA ALA A 70 -5.96 2.22 11.17
C ALA A 70 -5.94 1.52 9.80
N MET A 71 -5.69 0.20 9.79
CA MET A 71 -5.76 -0.61 8.57
C MET A 71 -7.15 -0.56 7.94
N LYS A 72 -8.20 -0.75 8.75
CA LYS A 72 -9.59 -0.74 8.27
C LYS A 72 -9.92 0.58 7.58
N ARG A 73 -9.63 1.72 8.21
CA ARG A 73 -9.88 3.05 7.63
C ARG A 73 -9.05 3.30 6.37
N ALA A 74 -7.78 2.88 6.37
CA ALA A 74 -6.93 2.99 5.18
C ALA A 74 -7.46 2.17 3.99
N ILE A 75 -7.93 0.94 4.24
CA ILE A 75 -8.56 0.08 3.22
C ILE A 75 -9.85 0.72 2.69
N GLU A 76 -10.71 1.19 3.59
CA GLU A 76 -11.99 1.84 3.23
C GLU A 76 -11.76 3.07 2.35
N GLU A 77 -10.84 3.96 2.74
CA GLU A 77 -10.51 5.17 1.98
C GLU A 77 -9.89 4.82 0.61
N THR A 78 -9.02 3.81 0.56
CA THR A 78 -8.43 3.33 -0.70
C THR A 78 -9.52 2.82 -1.65
N ASN A 79 -10.46 2.01 -1.15
CA ASN A 79 -11.56 1.47 -1.94
C ASN A 79 -12.53 2.56 -2.39
N ARG A 80 -12.79 3.56 -1.55
CA ARG A 80 -13.61 4.73 -1.90
C ARG A 80 -12.98 5.51 -3.07
N ARG A 81 -11.68 5.82 -2.99
CA ARG A 81 -10.94 6.50 -4.06
C ARG A 81 -10.95 5.70 -5.36
N ARG A 82 -10.69 4.39 -5.27
CA ARG A 82 -10.73 3.48 -6.44
C ARG A 82 -12.09 3.47 -7.11
N ARG A 83 -13.18 3.42 -6.34
CA ARG A 83 -14.55 3.44 -6.89
C ARG A 83 -14.83 4.72 -7.67
N ILE A 84 -14.52 5.87 -7.09
CA ILE A 84 -14.69 7.18 -7.75
C ILE A 84 -13.89 7.24 -9.04
N GLN A 85 -12.64 6.76 -9.01
CA GLN A 85 -11.76 6.77 -10.16
C GLN A 85 -12.26 5.83 -11.28
N LEU A 86 -12.74 4.64 -10.93
CA LEU A 86 -13.33 3.70 -11.89
C LEU A 86 -14.62 4.25 -12.53
N GLU A 87 -15.46 4.90 -11.73
CA GLU A 87 -16.70 5.53 -12.22
C GLU A 87 -16.39 6.68 -13.18
N TYR A 88 -15.44 7.55 -12.80
CA TYR A 88 -14.95 8.63 -13.66
C TYR A 88 -14.39 8.08 -14.97
N ASN A 89 -13.54 7.05 -14.90
CA ASN A 89 -12.93 6.43 -16.06
C ASN A 89 -13.99 5.82 -17.00
N ARG A 90 -14.99 5.12 -16.44
CA ARG A 90 -16.09 4.54 -17.21
C ARG A 90 -16.93 5.61 -17.91
N LYS A 91 -17.22 6.72 -17.22
CA LYS A 91 -18.01 7.83 -17.77
C LYS A 91 -17.30 8.54 -18.93
N HIS A 92 -15.97 8.63 -18.89
CA HIS A 92 -15.17 9.37 -19.87
C HIS A 92 -14.44 8.48 -20.89
N GLY A 93 -14.66 7.16 -20.86
CA GLY A 93 -13.98 6.21 -21.75
C GLY A 93 -12.46 6.12 -21.52
N ILE A 94 -11.98 6.47 -20.33
CA ILE A 94 -10.56 6.43 -20.00
C ILE A 94 -10.18 4.99 -19.69
N THR A 95 -9.31 4.41 -20.51
CA THR A 95 -8.66 3.12 -20.20
C THR A 95 -7.35 3.42 -19.50
N LEU A 96 -7.13 2.83 -18.31
CA LEU A 96 -5.84 2.93 -17.61
C LEU A 96 -4.77 2.21 -18.45
N GLN A 97 -4.04 2.97 -19.27
CA GLN A 97 -2.78 2.56 -19.87
C GLN A 97 -1.68 3.25 -19.07
N ILE A 98 -0.87 2.48 -18.36
CA ILE A 98 0.39 2.96 -17.79
C ILE A 98 1.46 2.05 -18.40
N ALA A 99 2.51 2.70 -18.92
CA ALA A 99 3.65 2.09 -19.60
C ALA A 99 4.39 1.07 -18.72
#